data_AF-A0A7Y4S257-F1
#
_entry.id   AF-A0A7Y4S257-F1
#
_cell.length_a   1.000
_cell.length_b   1.000
_cell.length_c   1.000
_cell.angle_alpha   90.00
_cell.angle_beta   90.00
_cell.angle_gamma   90.00
#
_symmetry.space_group_name_H-M   'P 1'
#
loop_
_entity.id
_entity.type
_entity.pdbx_description
1 polymer ?
#
loop_
_entity_poly.entity_id
_entity_poly.type
_entity_poly.pdbx_seq_one_letter_code
_entity_poly.pdbx_strand_id
1 'polypeptide(L)'
;MSNLFNVDRLIAEFDVGLRTLLAKAHSQRPYPDAQTPEVSLSEEEKKHISALMRINHTGEVCAQALYSGQSLTARDAATSSTMQQAAREETEHLAWCENRIHALGGRTSVLNPLFYAGSFAIGAIAGALGDKWSLGFLEETENQVGEHLASHLKQLPEHDEKTRKIIEQMQSDEAKHAHNAKMHGAASLPAPIKYCMKQMSKVMTTSTYHL
;
A
#
# COMPACT_ATOMS: atom_id res chain seq x y z
N MET A 1 28.33 -3.93 -21.29
CA MET A 1 27.73 -2.63 -20.93
C MET A 1 26.23 -2.82 -20.91
N SER A 2 25.66 -3.13 -19.76
CA SER A 2 24.21 -3.25 -19.58
C SER A 2 23.59 -1.86 -19.68
N ASN A 3 22.63 -1.69 -20.60
CA ASN A 3 21.88 -0.44 -20.74
C ASN A 3 21.20 -0.12 -19.41
N LEU A 4 21.73 0.87 -18.67
CA LEU A 4 21.16 1.37 -17.42
C LEU A 4 19.77 2.01 -17.59
N PHE A 5 19.33 2.28 -18.82
CA PHE A 5 18.00 2.75 -19.16
C PHE A 5 17.37 1.82 -20.19
N ASN A 6 16.63 0.82 -19.71
CA ASN A 6 15.78 0.01 -20.57
C ASN A 6 14.43 0.73 -20.74
N VAL A 7 14.20 1.32 -21.92
CA VAL A 7 12.96 2.03 -22.26
C VAL A 7 11.75 1.11 -22.07
N ASP A 8 11.87 -0.19 -22.36
CA ASP A 8 10.78 -1.16 -22.17
C ASP A 8 10.38 -1.28 -20.71
N ARG A 9 11.35 -1.21 -19.81
CA ARG A 9 11.11 -1.25 -18.37
C ARG A 9 10.40 0.01 -17.90
N LEU A 10 10.81 1.18 -18.40
CA LEU A 10 10.15 2.44 -18.08
C LEU A 10 8.69 2.45 -18.57
N ILE A 11 8.44 1.93 -19.77
CA ILE A 11 7.09 1.79 -20.33
C ILE A 11 6.25 0.84 -19.45
N ALA A 12 6.83 -0.28 -19.00
CA ALA A 12 6.15 -1.22 -18.13
C ALA A 12 5.78 -0.60 -16.77
N GLU A 13 6.71 0.11 -16.11
CA GLU A 13 6.41 0.79 -14.85
C GLU A 13 5.39 1.94 -15.02
N PHE A 14 5.42 2.62 -16.18
CA PHE A 14 4.41 3.62 -16.51
C PHE A 14 3.01 2.99 -16.70
N ASP A 15 2.91 1.84 -17.38
CA ASP A 15 1.66 1.08 -17.50
C ASP A 15 1.14 0.61 -16.13
N VAL A 16 2.03 0.14 -15.25
CA VAL A 16 1.68 -0.18 -13.86
C VAL A 16 1.07 1.03 -13.17
N GLY A 17 1.72 2.20 -13.24
CA GLY A 17 1.19 3.42 -12.63
C GLY A 17 -0.16 3.86 -13.19
N LEU A 18 -0.38 3.75 -14.50
CA LEU A 18 -1.69 4.03 -15.10
C LEU A 18 -2.76 3.06 -14.59
N ARG A 19 -2.45 1.76 -14.48
CA ARG A 19 -3.38 0.76 -13.96
C ARG A 19 -3.72 1.02 -12.49
N THR A 20 -2.71 1.29 -11.65
CA THR A 20 -2.91 1.62 -10.23
C THR A 20 -3.81 2.84 -10.03
N LEU A 21 -3.64 3.87 -10.87
CA LEU A 21 -4.32 5.15 -10.67
C LEU A 21 -5.68 5.24 -11.36
N LEU A 22 -5.86 4.58 -12.50
CA LEU A 22 -7.01 4.81 -13.39
C LEU A 22 -7.86 3.57 -13.63
N ALA A 23 -7.32 2.37 -13.41
CA ALA A 23 -8.09 1.14 -13.57
C ALA A 23 -8.70 0.73 -12.22
N LYS A 24 -9.89 0.12 -12.29
CA LYS A 24 -10.47 -0.55 -11.13
C LYS A 24 -9.60 -1.75 -10.75
N ALA A 25 -9.18 -1.83 -9.50
CA ALA A 25 -8.36 -2.94 -9.04
C ALA A 25 -9.17 -4.24 -9.03
N HIS A 26 -8.52 -5.37 -9.34
CA HIS A 26 -9.13 -6.69 -9.35
C HIS A 26 -8.32 -7.65 -8.49
N SER A 27 -8.98 -8.26 -7.51
CA SER A 27 -8.41 -9.29 -6.65
C SER A 27 -8.48 -10.65 -7.36
N GLN A 28 -7.36 -11.35 -7.41
CA GLN A 28 -7.31 -12.76 -7.85
C GLN A 28 -7.66 -13.73 -6.71
N ARG A 29 -7.66 -13.24 -5.46
CA ARG A 29 -8.06 -14.00 -4.27
C ARG A 29 -9.55 -13.81 -3.95
N PRO A 30 -10.15 -14.74 -3.19
CA PRO A 30 -11.44 -14.47 -2.57
C PRO A 30 -11.36 -13.23 -1.68
N TYR A 31 -12.42 -12.42 -1.71
CA TYR A 31 -12.54 -11.27 -0.82
C TYR A 31 -12.64 -11.76 0.64
N PRO A 32 -11.87 -11.19 1.60
CA PRO A 32 -11.86 -11.65 3.00
C PRO A 32 -13.23 -11.59 3.69
N ASP A 33 -14.10 -10.73 3.19
CA ASP A 33 -15.44 -10.46 3.72
C ASP A 33 -16.56 -11.14 2.91
N ALA A 34 -16.23 -12.01 1.96
CA ALA A 34 -17.21 -12.60 1.02
C ALA A 34 -18.36 -13.39 1.70
N GLN A 35 -18.10 -13.96 2.87
CA GLN A 35 -19.10 -14.72 3.65
C GLN A 35 -19.67 -13.92 4.82
N THR A 36 -19.30 -12.64 4.94
CA THR A 36 -19.73 -11.78 6.05
C THR A 36 -20.99 -11.02 5.64
N PRO A 37 -22.11 -11.17 6.39
CA PRO A 37 -23.34 -10.45 6.12
C PRO A 37 -23.14 -8.93 6.21
N GLU A 38 -23.86 -8.18 5.37
CA GLU A 38 -23.92 -6.73 5.52
C GLU A 38 -24.77 -6.36 6.73
N VAL A 39 -24.32 -5.39 7.51
CA VAL A 39 -25.04 -4.84 8.65
C VAL A 39 -25.58 -3.45 8.33
N SER A 40 -26.64 -3.03 9.03
CA SER A 40 -27.15 -1.67 8.90
C SER A 40 -26.21 -0.71 9.61
N LEU A 41 -25.56 0.17 8.85
CA LEU A 41 -24.72 1.26 9.34
C LEU A 41 -25.46 2.58 9.24
N SER A 42 -25.31 3.45 10.24
CA SER A 42 -25.74 4.84 10.14
C SER A 42 -24.94 5.58 9.06
N GLU A 43 -25.46 6.70 8.57
CA GLU A 43 -24.76 7.50 7.56
C GLU A 43 -23.44 8.08 8.08
N GLU A 44 -23.36 8.37 9.39
CA GLU A 44 -22.13 8.83 10.04
C GLU A 44 -21.08 7.71 10.06
N GLU A 45 -21.46 6.49 10.42
CA GLU A 45 -20.57 5.33 10.40
C GLU A 45 -20.09 5.02 8.99
N LYS A 46 -20.98 4.99 8.00
CA LYS A 46 -20.60 4.78 6.60
C LYS A 46 -19.56 5.80 6.14
N LYS A 47 -19.77 7.07 6.46
CA LYS A 47 -18.83 8.15 6.11
C LYS A 47 -17.48 7.96 6.80
N HIS A 48 -17.48 7.62 8.09
CA HIS A 48 -16.25 7.40 8.85
C HIS A 48 -15.47 6.18 8.33
N ILE A 49 -16.15 5.03 8.18
CA ILE A 49 -15.55 3.79 7.67
C ILE A 49 -15.03 4.00 6.25
N SER A 50 -15.79 4.66 5.39
CA SER A 50 -15.35 5.01 4.03
C SER A 50 -14.08 5.86 4.03
N ALA A 51 -13.94 6.78 5.00
CA ALA A 51 -12.72 7.58 5.14
C ALA A 51 -11.51 6.75 5.61
N LEU A 52 -11.70 5.84 6.57
CA LEU A 52 -10.63 4.92 6.99
C LEU A 52 -10.20 3.99 5.85
N MET A 53 -11.16 3.44 5.10
CA MET A 53 -10.85 2.57 3.96
C MET A 53 -10.19 3.32 2.80
N ARG A 54 -10.55 4.59 2.58
CA ARG A 54 -9.85 5.45 1.60
C ARG A 54 -8.41 5.73 2.02
N ILE A 55 -8.14 5.88 3.32
CA ILE A 55 -6.77 5.97 3.83
C ILE A 55 -6.00 4.68 3.54
N ASN A 56 -6.56 3.51 3.87
CA ASN A 56 -5.93 2.22 3.59
C ASN A 56 -5.62 2.08 2.09
N HIS A 57 -6.62 2.31 1.24
CA HIS A 57 -6.45 2.31 -0.22
C HIS A 57 -5.30 3.22 -0.68
N THR A 58 -5.19 4.44 -0.13
CA THR A 58 -4.13 5.39 -0.51
C THR A 58 -2.76 4.92 -0.02
N GLY A 59 -2.72 4.25 1.14
CA GLY A 59 -1.54 3.51 1.61
C GLY A 59 -1.08 2.48 0.59
N GLU A 60 -1.99 1.66 0.06
CA GLU A 60 -1.64 0.63 -0.92
C GLU A 60 -1.19 1.22 -2.26
N VAL A 61 -1.79 2.34 -2.69
CA VAL A 61 -1.29 3.10 -3.85
C VAL A 61 0.16 3.55 -3.62
N CYS A 62 0.50 3.99 -2.41
CA CYS A 62 1.86 4.40 -2.06
C CYS A 62 2.82 3.22 -2.01
N ALA A 63 2.43 2.11 -1.36
CA ALA A 63 3.24 0.90 -1.26
C ALA A 63 3.54 0.34 -2.66
N GLN A 64 2.52 0.20 -3.50
CA GLN A 64 2.68 -0.25 -4.88
C GLN A 64 3.63 0.66 -5.68
N ALA A 65 3.48 1.99 -5.55
CA ALA A 65 4.36 2.95 -6.20
C ALA A 65 5.82 2.84 -5.70
N LEU A 66 6.00 2.76 -4.39
CA LEU A 66 7.31 2.61 -3.74
C LEU A 66 8.03 1.37 -4.26
N TYR A 67 7.34 0.22 -4.26
CA TYR A 67 7.90 -1.06 -4.68
C TYR A 67 8.19 -1.10 -6.19
N SER A 68 7.33 -0.49 -7.01
CA SER A 68 7.57 -0.32 -8.45
C SER A 68 8.84 0.49 -8.71
N GLY A 69 8.99 1.64 -8.03
CA GLY A 69 10.20 2.47 -8.13
C GLY A 69 11.47 1.75 -7.64
N GLN A 70 11.37 1.04 -6.51
CA GLN A 70 12.46 0.22 -5.99
C GLN A 70 12.88 -0.87 -6.96
N SER A 71 11.91 -1.58 -7.55
CA SER A 71 12.20 -2.61 -8.55
C SER A 71 12.96 -2.00 -9.72
N LEU A 72 12.47 -0.88 -10.27
CA LEU A 72 13.05 -0.20 -11.45
C LEU A 72 14.56 0.02 -11.33
N THR A 73 15.04 0.30 -10.13
CA THR A 73 16.43 0.68 -9.84
C THR A 73 17.23 -0.32 -9.01
N ALA A 74 16.61 -1.45 -8.63
CA ALA A 74 17.26 -2.53 -7.90
C ALA A 74 18.46 -3.09 -8.69
N ARG A 75 19.54 -3.43 -7.97
CA ARG A 75 20.79 -3.90 -8.58
C ARG A 75 20.80 -5.41 -8.74
N ASP A 76 20.19 -6.10 -7.79
CA ASP A 76 20.03 -7.55 -7.79
C ASP A 76 18.66 -7.97 -8.37
N ALA A 77 18.69 -9.03 -9.19
CA ALA A 77 17.50 -9.55 -9.85
C ALA A 77 16.51 -10.17 -8.86
N ALA A 78 16.98 -10.81 -7.79
CA ALA A 78 16.09 -11.36 -6.77
C ALA A 78 15.38 -10.24 -6.01
N THR A 79 16.10 -9.18 -5.64
CA THR A 79 15.50 -7.98 -5.01
C THR A 79 14.44 -7.36 -5.92
N SER A 80 14.76 -7.16 -7.21
CA SER A 80 13.81 -6.63 -8.19
C SER A 80 12.53 -7.49 -8.30
N SER A 81 12.68 -8.82 -8.29
CA SER A 81 11.57 -9.78 -8.31
C SER A 81 10.74 -9.71 -7.03
N THR A 82 11.37 -9.59 -5.86
CA THR A 82 10.67 -9.43 -4.57
C THR A 82 9.84 -8.15 -4.56
N MET A 83 10.39 -7.03 -5.02
CA MET A 83 9.64 -5.76 -5.10
C MET A 83 8.46 -5.85 -6.07
N GLN A 84 8.63 -6.51 -7.23
CA GLN A 84 7.53 -6.73 -8.18
C GLN A 84 6.44 -7.63 -7.61
N GLN A 85 6.82 -8.64 -6.82
CA GLN A 85 5.86 -9.51 -6.18
C GLN A 85 5.04 -8.75 -5.13
N ALA A 86 5.70 -7.99 -4.25
CA ALA A 86 5.03 -7.15 -3.26
C ALA A 86 4.07 -6.16 -3.95
N ALA A 87 4.53 -5.43 -4.97
CA ALA A 87 3.70 -4.50 -5.74
C ALA A 87 2.45 -5.15 -6.38
N ARG A 88 2.50 -6.44 -6.72
CA ARG A 88 1.34 -7.19 -7.25
C ARG A 88 0.41 -7.62 -6.13
N GLU A 89 0.95 -8.04 -4.99
CA GLU A 89 0.18 -8.42 -3.80
C GLU A 89 -0.65 -7.24 -3.28
N GLU A 90 -0.12 -6.01 -3.35
CA GLU A 90 -0.87 -4.77 -3.02
C GLU A 90 -2.12 -4.56 -3.88
N THR A 91 -2.15 -5.11 -5.09
CA THR A 91 -3.34 -4.99 -5.96
C THR A 91 -4.55 -5.71 -5.38
N GLU A 92 -4.32 -6.77 -4.60
CA GLU A 92 -5.39 -7.46 -3.88
C GLU A 92 -6.04 -6.54 -2.85
N HIS A 93 -5.22 -5.85 -2.06
CA HIS A 93 -5.68 -4.95 -1.00
C HIS A 93 -6.36 -3.70 -1.58
N LEU A 94 -5.83 -3.15 -2.67
CA LEU A 94 -6.48 -2.08 -3.44
C LEU A 94 -7.91 -2.48 -3.83
N ALA A 95 -8.08 -3.68 -4.40
CA ALA A 95 -9.37 -4.18 -4.83
C ALA A 95 -10.35 -4.37 -3.67
N TRP A 96 -9.87 -4.85 -2.51
CA TRP A 96 -10.69 -5.02 -1.31
C TRP A 96 -11.11 -3.68 -0.73
N CYS A 97 -10.18 -2.72 -0.62
CA CYS A 97 -10.45 -1.40 -0.11
C CYS A 97 -11.41 -0.63 -1.02
N GLU A 98 -11.14 -0.60 -2.32
CA GLU A 98 -11.97 0.07 -3.32
C GLU A 98 -13.40 -0.49 -3.31
N ASN A 99 -13.55 -1.82 -3.24
CA ASN A 99 -14.86 -2.45 -3.15
C ASN A 99 -15.62 -2.03 -1.89
N ARG A 100 -14.97 -2.01 -0.72
CA ARG A 100 -15.63 -1.61 0.53
C ARG A 100 -15.99 -0.12 0.52
N ILE A 101 -15.11 0.74 0.00
CA ILE A 101 -15.38 2.18 -0.17
C ILE A 101 -16.64 2.39 -1.00
N HIS A 102 -16.77 1.70 -2.14
CA HIS A 102 -17.93 1.82 -3.01
C HIS A 102 -19.21 1.25 -2.38
N ALA A 103 -19.12 0.12 -1.68
CA ALA A 103 -20.26 -0.45 -0.95
C ALA A 103 -20.83 0.51 0.10
N LEU A 104 -19.98 1.37 0.67
CA LEU A 104 -20.35 2.42 1.64
C LEU A 104 -20.79 3.73 0.99
N GLY A 105 -20.88 3.79 -0.36
CA GLY A 105 -21.25 5.00 -1.10
C GLY A 105 -20.13 6.06 -1.19
N GLY A 106 -18.89 5.67 -0.90
CA GLY A 106 -17.73 6.54 -0.94
C GLY A 106 -16.97 6.53 -2.27
N ARG A 107 -15.80 7.19 -2.26
CA ARG A 107 -14.84 7.20 -3.35
C ARG A 107 -13.40 7.12 -2.85
N THR A 108 -12.49 6.72 -3.73
CA THR A 108 -11.04 6.76 -3.52
C THR A 108 -10.52 8.21 -3.52
N SER A 109 -9.30 8.43 -3.05
CA SER A 109 -8.75 9.78 -2.90
C SER A 109 -8.37 10.39 -4.25
N VAL A 110 -8.71 11.67 -4.43
CA VAL A 110 -8.23 12.44 -5.60
C VAL A 110 -6.74 12.77 -5.51
N LEU A 111 -6.12 12.60 -4.35
CA LEU A 111 -4.69 12.85 -4.14
C LEU A 111 -3.81 11.66 -4.52
N ASN A 112 -4.40 10.51 -4.88
CA ASN A 112 -3.68 9.31 -5.27
C ASN A 112 -2.58 9.56 -6.32
N PRO A 113 -2.79 10.35 -7.40
CA PRO A 113 -1.72 10.61 -8.37
C PRO A 113 -0.50 11.33 -7.77
N LEU A 114 -0.73 12.26 -6.84
CA LEU A 114 0.36 13.00 -6.16
C LEU A 114 1.14 12.06 -5.25
N PHE A 115 0.43 11.27 -4.44
CA PHE A 115 1.06 10.32 -3.53
C PHE A 115 1.79 9.20 -4.27
N TYR A 116 1.21 8.67 -5.34
CA TYR A 116 1.87 7.69 -6.21
C TYR A 116 3.18 8.23 -6.75
N ALA A 117 3.17 9.42 -7.35
CA ALA A 117 4.38 10.02 -7.94
C ALA A 117 5.49 10.23 -6.89
N GLY A 118 5.13 10.71 -5.70
CA GLY A 118 6.07 10.91 -4.60
C GLY A 118 6.68 9.58 -4.11
N SER A 119 5.83 8.59 -3.85
CA SER A 119 6.26 7.27 -3.38
C SER A 119 7.10 6.53 -4.41
N PHE A 120 6.75 6.60 -5.70
CA PHE A 120 7.56 6.04 -6.78
C PHE A 120 8.96 6.66 -6.83
N ALA A 121 9.07 7.98 -6.73
CA ALA A 121 10.35 8.68 -6.74
C ALA A 121 11.22 8.28 -5.54
N ILE A 122 10.64 8.21 -4.34
CA ILE A 122 11.33 7.72 -3.13
C ILE A 122 11.81 6.28 -3.34
N GLY A 123 10.96 5.43 -3.92
CA GLY A 123 11.28 4.04 -4.20
C GLY A 123 12.46 3.89 -5.15
N ALA A 124 12.44 4.63 -6.26
CA ALA A 124 13.54 4.67 -7.21
C ALA A 124 14.86 5.16 -6.59
N ILE A 125 14.80 6.12 -5.66
CA ILE A 125 15.98 6.55 -4.92
C ILE A 125 16.47 5.44 -3.99
N ALA A 126 15.57 4.78 -3.25
CA ALA A 126 15.92 3.71 -2.32
C ALA A 126 16.57 2.51 -3.03
N GLY A 127 16.00 2.06 -4.16
CA GLY A 127 16.58 0.99 -4.97
C GLY A 127 17.95 1.37 -5.53
N ALA A 128 18.11 2.59 -6.04
CA ALA A 128 19.39 3.08 -6.54
C ALA A 128 20.48 3.15 -5.46
N LEU A 129 20.13 3.49 -4.21
CA LEU A 129 21.05 3.52 -3.06
C LEU A 129 21.52 2.13 -2.61
N GLY A 130 20.75 1.08 -2.91
CA GLY A 130 21.17 -0.31 -2.78
C GLY A 130 20.12 -1.23 -2.17
N ASP A 131 20.19 -2.51 -2.54
CA ASP A 131 19.14 -3.50 -2.29
C ASP A 131 18.78 -3.69 -0.81
N LYS A 132 19.77 -3.75 0.09
CA LYS A 132 19.52 -3.87 1.54
C LYS A 132 18.71 -2.69 2.11
N TRP A 133 18.91 -1.48 1.56
CA TRP A 133 18.20 -0.29 1.98
C TRP A 133 16.79 -0.28 1.38
N SER A 134 16.66 -0.70 0.12
CA SER A 134 15.36 -0.94 -0.51
C SER A 134 14.49 -1.88 0.32
N LEU A 135 15.04 -3.04 0.71
CA LEU A 135 14.38 -4.01 1.59
C LEU A 135 14.08 -3.43 2.97
N GLY A 136 14.94 -2.57 3.52
CA GLY A 136 14.70 -1.84 4.77
C GLY A 136 13.53 -0.86 4.68
N PHE A 137 13.37 -0.18 3.54
CA PHE A 137 12.22 0.68 3.25
C PHE A 137 10.93 -0.14 3.09
N LEU A 138 10.99 -1.33 2.49
CA LEU A 138 9.85 -2.24 2.46
C LEU A 138 9.48 -2.65 3.89
N GLU A 139 10.40 -3.23 4.66
CA GLU A 139 10.14 -3.67 6.04
C GLU A 139 9.54 -2.55 6.91
N GLU A 140 10.10 -1.34 6.85
CA GLU A 140 9.60 -0.22 7.65
C GLU A 140 8.23 0.28 7.18
N THR A 141 7.97 0.32 5.86
CA THR A 141 6.66 0.70 5.31
C THR A 141 5.59 -0.26 5.83
N GLU A 142 5.83 -1.56 5.70
CA GLU A 142 4.90 -2.61 6.14
C GLU A 142 4.62 -2.58 7.64
N ASN A 143 5.65 -2.35 8.46
CA ASN A 143 5.46 -2.18 9.90
C ASN A 143 4.58 -0.98 10.22
N GLN A 144 4.78 0.16 9.54
CA GLN A 144 3.97 1.36 9.75
C GLN A 144 2.54 1.16 9.25
N VAL A 145 2.33 0.52 8.09
CA VAL A 145 0.99 0.16 7.60
C VAL A 145 0.29 -0.73 8.63
N GLY A 146 0.96 -1.76 9.15
CA GLY A 146 0.44 -2.62 10.22
C GLY A 146 -0.01 -1.86 11.48
N GLU A 147 0.76 -0.84 11.91
CA GLU A 147 0.37 0.07 13.00
C GLU A 147 -0.89 0.88 12.66
N HIS A 148 -1.00 1.38 11.42
CA HIS A 148 -2.17 2.13 10.95
C HIS A 148 -3.43 1.26 10.90
N LEU A 149 -3.33 0.06 10.35
CA LEU A 149 -4.42 -0.92 10.31
C LEU A 149 -4.90 -1.28 11.73
N ALA A 150 -3.96 -1.50 12.66
CA ALA A 150 -4.29 -1.74 14.08
C ALA A 150 -5.06 -0.57 14.71
N SER A 151 -4.72 0.67 14.34
CA SER A 151 -5.41 1.87 14.81
C SER A 151 -6.81 2.00 14.20
N HIS A 152 -6.97 1.66 12.93
CA HIS A 152 -8.28 1.68 12.25
C HIS A 152 -9.23 0.63 12.82
N LEU A 153 -8.75 -0.58 13.15
CA LEU A 153 -9.56 -1.62 13.79
C LEU A 153 -10.21 -1.17 15.10
N LYS A 154 -9.57 -0.25 15.84
CA LYS A 154 -10.09 0.32 17.09
C LYS A 154 -11.10 1.45 16.87
N GLN A 155 -11.13 2.03 15.67
CA GLN A 155 -12.03 3.12 15.30
C GLN A 155 -13.28 2.62 14.58
N LEU A 156 -13.26 1.40 14.04
CA LEU A 156 -14.43 0.78 13.43
C LEU A 156 -15.55 0.55 14.46
N PRO A 157 -16.83 0.75 14.08
CA PRO A 157 -17.96 0.26 14.85
C PRO A 157 -17.82 -1.24 15.13
N GLU A 158 -18.14 -1.67 16.36
CA GLU A 158 -17.95 -3.06 16.79
C GLU A 158 -18.70 -4.07 15.91
N HIS A 159 -19.82 -3.65 15.32
CA HIS A 159 -20.68 -4.51 14.51
C HIS A 159 -20.31 -4.52 13.01
N ASP A 160 -19.37 -3.68 12.55
CA ASP A 160 -18.88 -3.71 11.17
C ASP A 160 -17.82 -4.80 10.96
N GLU A 161 -18.26 -6.05 11.11
CA GLU A 161 -17.40 -7.23 10.92
C GLU A 161 -16.88 -7.34 9.48
N LYS A 162 -17.59 -6.76 8.52
CA LYS A 162 -17.24 -6.82 7.10
C LYS A 162 -15.95 -6.04 6.84
N THR A 163 -15.88 -4.78 7.28
CA THR A 163 -14.64 -4.00 7.18
C THR A 163 -13.53 -4.59 8.06
N ARG A 164 -13.88 -5.08 9.25
CA ARG A 164 -12.92 -5.70 10.17
C ARG A 164 -12.17 -6.85 9.51
N LYS A 165 -12.87 -7.76 8.82
CA LYS A 165 -12.25 -8.91 8.12
C LYS A 165 -11.27 -8.49 7.04
N ILE A 166 -11.56 -7.43 6.30
CA ILE A 166 -10.65 -6.87 5.29
C ILE A 166 -9.37 -6.38 5.96
N ILE A 167 -9.49 -5.52 6.98
CA ILE A 167 -8.33 -4.92 7.66
C ILE A 167 -7.48 -5.97 8.39
N GLU A 168 -8.12 -6.96 9.02
CA GLU A 168 -7.41 -8.08 9.67
C GLU A 168 -6.59 -8.90 8.67
N GLN A 169 -7.15 -9.18 7.48
CA GLN A 169 -6.42 -9.91 6.44
C GLN A 169 -5.24 -9.10 5.91
N MET A 170 -5.44 -7.81 5.63
CA MET A 170 -4.37 -6.90 5.20
C MET A 170 -3.25 -6.87 6.24
N GLN A 171 -3.59 -6.67 7.52
CA GLN A 171 -2.60 -6.65 8.60
C GLN A 171 -1.79 -7.95 8.69
N SER A 172 -2.43 -9.10 8.46
CA SER A 172 -1.71 -10.38 8.41
C SER A 172 -0.79 -10.48 7.20
N ASP A 173 -1.13 -9.88 6.07
CA ASP A 173 -0.33 -9.90 4.86
C ASP A 173 0.89 -8.96 5.02
N GLU A 174 0.72 -7.76 5.57
CA GLU A 174 1.84 -6.82 5.80
C GLU A 174 2.87 -7.37 6.77
N ALA A 175 2.42 -8.06 7.81
CA ALA A 175 3.32 -8.72 8.74
C ALA A 175 4.19 -9.77 8.03
N LYS A 176 3.66 -10.46 7.01
CA LYS A 176 4.43 -11.40 6.17
C LYS A 176 5.37 -10.66 5.23
N HIS A 177 4.93 -9.56 4.60
CA HIS A 177 5.78 -8.73 3.75
C HIS A 177 7.00 -8.20 4.51
N ALA A 178 6.78 -7.61 5.70
CA ALA A 178 7.84 -7.14 6.59
C ALA A 178 8.82 -8.26 6.96
N HIS A 179 8.27 -9.42 7.37
CA HIS A 179 9.08 -10.59 7.72
C HIS A 179 9.91 -11.08 6.53
N ASN A 180 9.31 -11.16 5.34
CA ASN A 180 9.99 -11.58 4.12
C ASN A 180 11.13 -10.61 3.76
N ALA A 181 10.91 -9.29 3.80
CA ALA A 181 11.99 -8.32 3.58
C ALA A 181 13.15 -8.52 4.55
N LYS A 182 12.84 -8.72 5.83
CA LYS A 182 13.85 -9.00 6.86
C LYS A 182 14.67 -10.25 6.56
N MET A 183 14.01 -11.34 6.17
CA MET A 183 14.68 -12.59 5.81
C MET A 183 15.55 -12.47 4.55
N HIS A 184 15.22 -11.54 3.65
CA HIS A 184 16.02 -11.22 2.46
C HIS A 184 17.13 -10.19 2.71
N GLY A 185 17.39 -9.81 3.98
CA GLY A 185 18.52 -8.95 4.34
C GLY A 185 18.21 -7.46 4.40
N ALA A 186 16.97 -7.09 4.72
CA ALA A 186 16.62 -5.71 5.04
C ALA A 186 17.57 -5.09 6.07
N ALA A 187 18.10 -3.91 5.74
CA ALA A 187 18.86 -3.12 6.68
C ALA A 187 17.90 -2.30 7.56
N SER A 188 18.16 -2.27 8.87
CA SER A 188 17.41 -1.38 9.77
C SER A 188 17.64 0.08 9.37
N LEU A 189 16.55 0.77 9.04
CA LEU A 189 16.63 2.18 8.69
C LEU A 189 17.02 3.04 9.91
N PRO A 190 17.86 4.07 9.74
CA PRO A 190 18.14 5.04 10.78
C PRO A 190 16.87 5.68 11.35
N ALA A 191 16.83 5.90 12.66
CA ALA A 191 15.68 6.49 13.35
C ALA A 191 15.16 7.80 12.73
N PRO A 192 16.01 8.74 12.24
CA PRO A 192 15.53 9.93 11.55
C PRO A 192 14.70 9.63 10.30
N ILE A 193 15.07 8.60 9.53
CA ILE A 193 14.33 8.19 8.33
C ILE A 193 12.97 7.61 8.72
N LYS A 194 12.93 6.70 9.69
CA LYS A 194 11.67 6.13 10.22
C LYS A 194 10.73 7.22 10.71
N TYR A 195 11.27 8.22 11.41
CA TYR A 195 10.51 9.37 11.87
C TYR A 195 9.94 10.20 10.70
N CYS A 196 10.74 10.49 9.68
CA CYS A 196 10.27 11.19 8.48
C CYS A 196 9.16 10.42 7.75
N MET A 197 9.30 9.10 7.60
CA MET A 197 8.26 8.23 7.03
C MET A 197 6.96 8.35 7.83
N LYS A 198 7.04 8.29 9.16
CA LYS A 198 5.87 8.42 10.03
C LYS A 198 5.19 9.79 9.91
N GLN A 199 5.96 10.88 9.76
CA GLN A 199 5.39 12.21 9.53
C GLN A 199 4.70 12.30 8.17
N MET A 200 5.30 11.73 7.12
CA MET A 200 4.69 11.71 5.79
C MET A 200 3.40 10.89 5.78
N SER A 201 3.40 9.73 6.45
CA SER A 201 2.18 8.93 6.65
C SER A 201 1.10 9.73 7.38
N LYS A 202 1.46 10.51 8.41
CA LYS A 202 0.49 11.37 9.10
C LYS A 202 -0.12 12.44 8.18
N VAL A 203 0.67 13.06 7.30
CA VAL A 203 0.17 14.02 6.31
C VAL A 203 -0.78 13.32 5.33
N MET A 204 -0.40 12.16 4.82
CA MET A 204 -1.21 11.37 3.89
C MET A 204 -2.54 10.97 4.54
N THR A 205 -2.51 10.31 5.69
CA THR A 205 -3.71 9.86 6.43
C THR A 205 -4.66 11.03 6.74
N THR A 206 -4.13 12.16 7.23
CA THR A 206 -4.96 13.34 7.58
C THR A 206 -5.61 13.96 6.35
N SER A 207 -4.86 14.16 5.26
CA SER A 207 -5.40 14.77 4.03
C SER A 207 -6.40 13.84 3.33
N THR A 208 -6.08 12.56 3.23
CA THR A 208 -6.90 11.52 2.59
C THR A 208 -8.21 11.26 3.32
N TYR A 209 -8.24 11.43 4.65
CA TYR A 209 -9.49 11.30 5.41
C TYR A 209 -10.58 12.22 4.83
N HIS A 210 -10.21 13.42 4.39
CA HIS A 210 -11.13 14.45 3.91
C HIS A 210 -11.25 14.55 2.38
N LEU A 211 -10.30 14.01 1.59
CA LEU A 211 -10.15 14.31 0.16
C LEU A 211 -10.14 13.07 -0.75
#